data_AF-A0A6M3J3X2-F1
#
_entry.id   AF-A0A6M3J3X2-F1
#
_cell.length_a   1.000
_cell.length_b   1.000
_cell.length_c   1.000
_cell.angle_alpha   90.00
_cell.angle_beta   90.00
_cell.angle_gamma   90.00
#
_symmetry.space_group_name_H-M   'P 1'
#
loop_
_entity.id
_entity.type
_entity.pdbx_description
1 polymer ?
#
loop_
_entity_poly.entity_id
_entity_poly.type
_entity_poly.pdbx_seq_one_letter_code
_entity_poly.pdbx_strand_id
1 'polypeptide(L)'
;MKKIRPPMSEKTRDKIRKARTGMKHSEETLSKMRESAKKAMTEERRKKMSDIAKKRMANRTKEQKYQVSLKLSAKLQGKNSVNWEGGKSSLENRVKRNFRHKLWRESVLKRDNFACRLCGYKDKKNHAHHIIKLKTIINENLLKIESYNFDIPALWDINNGKTYCLTCHRIIIHPQIKNQSIKKIAINLIKIIPENILPEEIKVQVIKFKKIMVLLDII
;
A
#
# COMPACT_ATOMS: atom_id res chain seq x y z
N MET A 1 -37.34 -4.00 36.69
CA MET A 1 -37.07 -3.35 35.39
C MET A 1 -36.83 -1.85 35.62
N LYS A 2 -35.73 -1.27 35.13
CA LYS A 2 -35.52 0.19 35.24
C LYS A 2 -36.52 0.89 34.31
N LYS A 3 -37.42 1.72 34.86
CA LYS A 3 -38.36 2.53 34.06
C LYS A 3 -37.56 3.55 33.25
N ILE A 4 -37.34 3.28 31.97
CA ILE A 4 -36.70 4.23 31.04
C ILE A 4 -37.79 5.23 30.65
N ARG A 5 -37.60 6.51 30.96
CA ARG A 5 -38.56 7.55 30.54
C ARG A 5 -38.53 7.67 29.00
N PRO A 6 -39.70 7.83 28.36
CA PRO A 6 -39.75 8.03 26.92
C PRO A 6 -39.05 9.34 26.52
N PRO A 7 -38.55 9.43 25.27
CA PRO A 7 -37.94 10.64 24.76
C PRO A 7 -38.95 11.79 24.74
N MET A 8 -38.50 12.96 25.20
CA MET A 8 -39.31 14.18 25.26
C MET A 8 -39.70 14.65 23.84
N SER A 9 -40.96 15.07 23.65
CA SER A 9 -41.45 15.58 22.36
C SER A 9 -40.71 16.85 21.93
N GLU A 10 -40.58 17.05 20.62
CA GLU A 10 -39.88 18.22 20.05
C GLU A 10 -40.55 19.54 20.47
N LYS A 11 -41.89 19.57 20.51
CA LYS A 11 -42.67 20.71 21.00
C LYS A 11 -42.36 21.05 22.46
N THR A 12 -42.19 20.03 23.32
CA THR A 12 -41.81 20.23 24.72
C THR A 12 -40.37 20.74 24.86
N ARG A 13 -39.43 20.21 24.06
CA ARG A 13 -38.04 20.69 24.03
C ARG A 13 -37.96 22.15 23.61
N ASP A 14 -38.71 22.54 22.58
CA ASP A 14 -38.75 23.92 22.09
C ASP A 14 -39.34 24.88 23.11
N LYS A 15 -40.41 24.48 23.81
CA LYS A 15 -40.99 25.28 24.89
C LYS A 15 -39.98 25.52 26.02
N ILE A 16 -39.26 24.49 26.44
CA ILE A 16 -38.21 24.60 27.47
C ILE A 16 -37.03 25.45 26.98
N ARG A 17 -36.62 25.29 25.73
CA ARG A 17 -35.54 26.06 25.10
C ARG A 17 -35.87 27.56 25.11
N LYS A 18 -37.03 27.94 24.57
CA LYS A 18 -37.49 29.35 24.52
C LYS A 18 -37.58 29.96 25.92
N ALA A 19 -38.10 29.22 26.90
CA ALA A 19 -38.23 29.69 28.28
C ALA A 19 -36.88 29.94 28.98
N ARG A 20 -35.81 29.25 28.56
CA ARG A 20 -34.45 29.39 29.14
C ARG A 20 -33.57 30.38 28.37
N THR A 21 -33.94 30.76 27.16
CA THR A 21 -33.18 31.73 26.36
C THR A 21 -33.11 33.07 27.09
N GLY A 22 -31.89 33.58 27.32
CA GLY A 22 -31.66 34.85 27.99
C GLY A 22 -31.68 34.82 29.52
N MET A 23 -32.06 33.69 30.15
CA MET A 23 -31.97 33.54 31.60
C MET A 23 -30.50 33.49 32.04
N LYS A 24 -30.10 34.41 32.91
CA LYS A 24 -28.78 34.39 33.55
C LYS A 24 -28.85 33.60 34.86
N HIS A 25 -27.83 32.81 35.13
CA HIS A 25 -27.67 32.17 36.43
C HIS A 25 -27.31 33.22 37.50
N SER A 26 -27.73 32.97 38.74
CA SER A 26 -27.31 33.80 39.88
C SER A 26 -25.80 33.69 40.09
N GLU A 27 -25.18 34.73 40.66
CA GLU A 27 -23.74 34.73 40.93
C GLU A 27 -23.34 33.56 41.85
N GLU A 28 -24.20 33.20 42.81
CA GLU A 28 -24.01 32.02 43.66
C GLU A 28 -23.99 30.72 42.84
N THR A 29 -24.90 30.56 41.88
CA THR A 29 -24.94 29.39 40.99
C THR A 29 -23.72 29.35 40.09
N LEU A 30 -23.31 30.49 39.53
CA LEU A 30 -22.10 30.63 38.73
C LEU A 30 -20.85 30.27 39.54
N SER A 31 -20.77 30.71 40.79
CA SER A 31 -19.67 30.38 41.71
C SER A 31 -19.60 28.87 41.98
N LYS A 32 -20.73 28.22 42.30
CA LYS A 32 -20.80 26.75 42.49
C LYS A 32 -20.41 25.98 41.23
N MET A 33 -20.83 26.44 40.06
CA MET A 33 -20.45 25.84 38.77
C MET A 33 -18.95 25.99 38.49
N ARG A 34 -18.36 27.17 38.76
CA ARG A 34 -16.92 27.43 38.63
C ARG A 34 -16.11 26.55 39.57
N GLU A 35 -16.53 26.42 40.83
CA GLU A 35 -15.85 25.57 41.82
C GLU A 35 -15.93 24.09 41.46
N SER A 36 -17.09 23.64 40.96
CA SER A 36 -17.27 22.28 40.46
C SER A 36 -16.42 22.00 39.21
N ALA A 37 -16.31 22.97 38.30
CA ALA A 37 -15.46 22.89 37.11
C ALA A 37 -13.97 22.76 37.47
N LYS A 38 -13.49 23.46 38.52
CA LYS A 38 -12.12 23.30 39.04
C LYS A 38 -11.85 21.86 39.52
N LYS A 39 -12.86 21.20 40.10
CA LYS A 39 -12.82 19.79 40.53
C LYS A 39 -13.05 18.79 39.38
N ALA A 40 -13.41 19.26 38.17
CA ALA A 40 -13.78 18.39 37.06
C ALA A 40 -12.60 17.65 36.41
N MET A 41 -11.36 18.11 36.62
CA MET A 41 -10.17 17.56 35.97
C MET A 41 -8.97 17.43 36.92
N THR A 42 -9.24 16.89 38.11
CA THR A 42 -8.18 16.42 39.04
C THR A 42 -7.27 15.40 38.35
N GLU A 43 -6.00 15.34 38.74
CA GLU A 43 -5.03 14.37 38.22
C GLU A 43 -5.52 12.92 38.38
N GLU A 44 -6.14 12.59 39.52
CA GLU A 44 -6.70 11.27 39.78
C GLU A 44 -7.80 10.90 38.76
N ARG A 45 -8.74 11.82 38.51
CA ARG A 45 -9.80 11.63 37.51
C ARG A 45 -9.23 11.52 36.08
N ARG A 46 -8.19 12.29 35.74
CA ARG A 46 -7.48 12.20 34.45
C ARG A 46 -6.85 10.82 34.27
N LYS A 47 -6.16 10.32 35.30
CA LYS A 47 -5.56 8.98 35.33
C LYS A 47 -6.62 7.90 35.17
N LYS A 48 -7.71 7.96 35.94
CA LYS A 48 -8.86 7.03 35.81
C LYS A 48 -9.44 7.00 34.39
N MET A 49 -9.65 8.16 33.77
CA MET A 49 -10.15 8.22 32.38
C MET A 49 -9.15 7.62 31.38
N SER A 50 -7.86 7.89 31.55
CA SER A 50 -6.78 7.31 30.74
C SER A 50 -6.74 5.79 30.86
N ASP A 51 -6.81 5.26 32.09
CA ASP A 51 -6.79 3.82 32.34
C ASP A 51 -8.01 3.11 31.75
N ILE A 52 -9.19 3.72 31.83
CA ILE A 52 -10.40 3.22 31.17
C ILE A 52 -10.21 3.20 29.64
N ALA A 53 -9.66 4.25 29.06
CA ALA A 53 -9.40 4.31 27.61
C ALA A 53 -8.39 3.24 27.18
N LYS A 54 -7.30 3.05 27.93
CA LYS A 54 -6.29 2.01 27.69
C LYS A 54 -6.90 0.61 27.77
N LYS A 55 -7.67 0.31 28.82
CA LYS A 55 -8.38 -0.98 28.96
C LYS A 55 -9.34 -1.23 27.80
N ARG A 56 -10.11 -0.21 27.40
CA ARG A 56 -11.01 -0.30 26.23
C ARG A 56 -10.25 -0.59 24.94
N MET A 57 -9.07 0.01 24.74
CA MET A 57 -8.24 -0.23 23.56
C MET A 57 -7.60 -1.62 23.57
N ALA A 58 -7.11 -2.07 24.73
CA ALA A 58 -6.53 -3.40 24.91
C ALA A 58 -7.54 -4.51 24.62
N ASN A 59 -8.77 -4.35 25.13
CA ASN A 59 -9.84 -5.35 25.03
C ASN A 59 -10.59 -5.37 23.68
N ARG A 60 -10.15 -4.59 22.67
CA ARG A 60 -10.76 -4.66 21.34
C ARG A 60 -10.50 -6.01 20.69
N THR A 61 -11.53 -6.59 20.08
CA THR A 61 -11.38 -7.78 19.24
C THR A 61 -10.55 -7.47 17.99
N LYS A 62 -10.03 -8.51 17.31
CA LYS A 62 -9.31 -8.35 16.04
C LYS A 62 -10.15 -7.59 15.01
N GLU A 63 -11.43 -7.94 14.89
CA GLU A 63 -12.37 -7.28 13.99
C GLU A 63 -12.57 -5.80 14.32
N GLN A 64 -12.79 -5.47 15.61
CA GLN A 64 -12.92 -4.07 16.03
C GLN A 64 -11.65 -3.24 15.75
N LYS A 65 -10.47 -3.83 15.95
CA LYS A 65 -9.19 -3.17 15.62
C LYS A 65 -9.09 -2.93 14.11
N TYR A 66 -9.47 -3.90 13.30
CA TYR A 66 -9.49 -3.79 11.83
C TYR A 66 -10.43 -2.67 11.37
N GLN A 67 -11.67 -2.63 11.86
CA GLN A 67 -12.65 -1.61 11.51
C GLN A 67 -12.20 -0.18 11.87
N VAL A 68 -11.55 -0.01 13.02
CA VAL A 68 -10.96 1.30 13.40
C VAL A 68 -9.83 1.68 12.45
N SER A 69 -8.95 0.73 12.10
CA SER A 69 -7.85 0.94 11.16
C SER A 69 -8.35 1.36 9.78
N LEU A 70 -9.37 0.68 9.25
CA LEU A 70 -10.00 1.01 7.96
C LEU A 70 -10.53 2.45 7.94
N LYS A 71 -11.31 2.84 8.96
CA LYS A 71 -11.87 4.19 9.06
C LYS A 71 -10.79 5.26 9.16
N LEU A 72 -9.72 5.00 9.91
CA LEU A 72 -8.62 5.95 10.06
C LEU A 72 -7.81 6.06 8.76
N SER A 73 -7.52 4.93 8.11
CA SER A 73 -6.79 4.90 6.84
C SER A 73 -7.55 5.68 5.76
N ALA A 74 -8.86 5.47 5.61
CA ALA A 74 -9.68 6.19 4.64
C ALA A 74 -9.64 7.71 4.85
N LYS A 75 -9.58 8.16 6.10
CA LYS A 75 -9.52 9.61 6.43
C LYS A 75 -8.16 10.24 6.17
N LEU A 76 -7.06 9.49 6.33
CA LEU A 76 -5.69 10.00 6.27
C LEU A 76 -4.99 9.74 4.92
N GLN A 77 -5.75 9.49 3.86
CA GLN A 77 -5.20 9.23 2.53
C GLN A 77 -5.17 10.47 1.63
N GLY A 78 -4.28 10.45 0.64
CA GLY A 78 -4.17 11.52 -0.36
C GLY A 78 -3.91 12.88 0.28
N LYS A 79 -4.71 13.87 -0.11
CA LYS A 79 -4.61 15.26 0.37
C LYS A 79 -4.79 15.44 1.89
N ASN A 80 -5.42 14.46 2.54
CA ASN A 80 -5.67 14.50 3.99
C ASN A 80 -4.53 13.88 4.81
N SER A 81 -3.50 13.33 4.14
CA SER A 81 -2.31 12.84 4.83
C SER A 81 -1.48 14.02 5.34
N VAL A 82 -0.95 13.90 6.56
CA VAL A 82 -0.05 14.91 7.15
C VAL A 82 1.22 15.15 6.35
N ASN A 83 1.65 14.14 5.57
CA ASN A 83 2.83 14.21 4.70
C ASN A 83 2.45 14.44 3.23
N TRP A 84 1.27 15.00 2.94
CA TRP A 84 0.85 15.26 1.58
C TRP A 84 1.59 16.46 0.98
N GLU A 85 2.44 16.19 -0.01
CA GLU A 85 3.19 17.21 -0.73
C GLU A 85 2.75 17.30 -2.20
N GLY A 86 1.46 17.53 -2.45
CA GLY A 86 0.95 17.73 -3.81
C GLY A 86 0.92 16.49 -4.71
N GLY A 87 1.06 15.29 -4.16
CA GLY A 87 0.90 14.05 -4.93
C GLY A 87 2.11 13.64 -5.76
N LYS A 88 3.33 13.95 -5.29
CA LYS A 88 4.62 13.59 -5.92
C LYS A 88 4.77 12.12 -6.33
N SER A 89 4.05 11.20 -5.70
CA SER A 89 4.14 9.78 -6.03
C SER A 89 3.45 9.48 -7.37
N SER A 90 4.24 9.02 -8.35
CA SER A 90 3.72 8.58 -9.64
C SER A 90 2.65 7.49 -9.49
N LEU A 91 1.77 7.41 -10.49
CA LEU A 91 0.67 6.45 -10.49
C LEU A 91 1.16 5.00 -10.46
N GLU A 92 2.24 4.71 -11.20
CA GLU A 92 2.91 3.41 -11.19
C GLU A 92 3.43 3.04 -9.80
N ASN A 93 4.01 4.01 -9.09
CA ASN A 93 4.51 3.79 -7.73
C ASN A 93 3.35 3.53 -6.75
N ARG A 94 2.21 4.21 -6.94
CA ARG A 94 1.01 3.95 -6.15
C ARG A 94 0.46 2.54 -6.40
N VAL A 95 0.44 2.08 -7.65
CA VAL A 95 0.03 0.71 -8.00
C VAL A 95 0.98 -0.31 -7.36
N LYS A 96 2.31 -0.13 -7.50
CA LYS A 96 3.32 -1.07 -6.96
C LYS A 96 3.30 -1.18 -5.43
N ARG A 97 2.91 -0.10 -4.74
CA ARG A 97 2.78 -0.05 -3.27
C ARG A 97 1.43 -0.59 -2.78
N ASN A 98 0.48 -0.83 -3.67
CA ASN A 98 -0.83 -1.37 -3.30
C ASN A 98 -0.73 -2.84 -2.85
N PHE A 99 -1.60 -3.24 -1.92
CA PHE A 99 -1.66 -4.62 -1.43
C PHE A 99 -1.96 -5.64 -2.55
N ARG A 100 -2.79 -5.29 -3.54
CA ARG A 100 -3.11 -6.17 -4.69
C ARG A 100 -1.87 -6.48 -5.51
N HIS A 101 -0.96 -5.51 -5.68
CA HIS A 101 0.32 -5.75 -6.34
C HIS A 101 1.19 -6.75 -5.56
N LYS A 102 1.18 -6.69 -4.22
CA LYS A 102 1.88 -7.68 -3.39
C LYS A 102 1.31 -9.08 -3.60
N LEU A 103 -0.02 -9.22 -3.57
CA LEU A 103 -0.71 -10.49 -3.82
C LEU A 103 -0.45 -11.04 -5.22
N TRP A 104 -0.56 -10.18 -6.24
CA TRP A 104 -0.25 -10.53 -7.62
C TRP A 104 1.20 -11.00 -7.76
N ARG A 105 2.17 -10.25 -7.22
CA ARG A 105 3.59 -10.64 -7.22
C ARG A 105 3.77 -12.02 -6.58
N GLU A 106 3.21 -12.24 -5.41
CA GLU A 106 3.30 -13.53 -4.72
C GLU A 106 2.69 -14.68 -5.54
N SER A 107 1.56 -14.42 -6.21
CA SER A 107 0.87 -15.42 -7.03
C SER A 107 1.68 -15.81 -8.26
N VAL A 108 2.26 -14.84 -8.97
CA VAL A 108 3.16 -15.07 -10.11
C VAL A 108 4.39 -15.87 -9.69
N LEU A 109 5.03 -15.49 -8.57
CA LEU A 109 6.20 -16.20 -8.07
C LEU A 109 5.88 -17.64 -7.64
N LYS A 110 4.75 -17.86 -6.95
CA LYS A 110 4.32 -19.20 -6.55
C LYS A 110 4.02 -20.08 -7.76
N ARG A 111 3.31 -19.57 -8.77
CA ARG A 111 3.05 -20.28 -10.05
C ARG A 111 4.36 -20.74 -10.69
N ASP A 112 5.37 -19.88 -10.70
CA ASP A 112 6.66 -20.17 -11.31
C ASP A 112 7.62 -20.94 -10.38
N ASN A 113 7.15 -21.43 -9.22
CA ASN A 113 7.96 -22.07 -8.18
C ASN A 113 9.21 -21.25 -7.81
N PHE A 114 9.04 -19.93 -7.73
CA PHE A 114 10.08 -18.94 -7.49
C PHE A 114 11.26 -19.03 -8.48
N ALA A 115 11.11 -19.71 -9.61
CA ALA A 115 12.16 -19.91 -10.60
C ALA A 115 12.12 -18.81 -11.66
N CYS A 116 13.29 -18.26 -11.98
CA CYS A 116 13.46 -17.40 -13.15
C CYS A 116 13.06 -18.18 -14.41
N ARG A 117 12.11 -17.66 -15.18
CA ARG A 117 11.58 -18.28 -16.40
C ARG A 117 12.53 -18.18 -17.61
N LEU A 118 13.75 -17.65 -17.42
CA LEU A 118 14.79 -17.61 -18.44
C LEU A 118 15.97 -18.53 -18.13
N CYS A 119 16.46 -18.50 -16.89
CA CYS A 119 17.68 -19.22 -16.51
C CYS A 119 17.46 -20.33 -15.46
N GLY A 120 16.22 -20.50 -14.96
CA GLY A 120 15.89 -21.49 -13.95
C GLY A 120 16.34 -21.17 -12.52
N TYR A 121 17.07 -20.07 -12.28
CA TYR A 121 17.50 -19.67 -10.93
C TYR A 121 16.32 -19.49 -9.97
N LYS A 122 16.34 -20.20 -8.84
CA LYS A 122 15.27 -20.19 -7.84
C LYS A 122 15.66 -19.35 -6.62
N ASP A 123 14.87 -18.32 -6.34
CA ASP A 123 14.98 -17.51 -5.13
C ASP A 123 13.63 -16.82 -4.83
N LYS A 124 13.25 -16.75 -3.55
CA LYS A 124 12.08 -16.00 -3.07
C LYS A 124 12.18 -14.49 -3.37
N LYS A 125 13.40 -13.99 -3.56
CA LYS A 125 13.71 -12.60 -3.94
C LYS A 125 13.54 -12.30 -5.43
N ASN A 126 13.24 -13.30 -6.26
CA ASN A 126 12.97 -13.07 -7.69
C ASN A 126 11.83 -12.05 -7.90
N HIS A 127 11.82 -11.44 -9.08
CA HIS A 127 10.92 -10.36 -9.45
C HIS A 127 9.80 -10.87 -10.36
N ALA A 128 8.56 -10.50 -10.07
CA ALA A 128 7.46 -10.61 -11.03
C ALA A 128 7.46 -9.36 -11.92
N HIS A 129 7.52 -9.57 -13.23
CA HIS A 129 7.47 -8.51 -14.23
C HIS A 129 6.19 -8.65 -15.06
N HIS A 130 5.53 -7.52 -15.33
CA HIS A 130 4.37 -7.49 -16.23
C HIS A 130 4.81 -7.68 -17.68
N ILE A 131 4.17 -8.59 -18.43
CA ILE A 131 4.42 -8.82 -19.85
C ILE A 131 3.91 -7.62 -20.66
N ILE A 132 2.64 -7.27 -20.47
CA ILE A 132 2.06 -6.00 -20.91
C ILE A 132 2.49 -4.94 -19.90
N LYS A 133 3.23 -3.94 -20.35
CA LYS A 133 3.85 -2.94 -19.48
C LYS A 133 2.82 -2.28 -18.57
N LEU A 134 3.13 -2.20 -17.27
CA LEU A 134 2.32 -1.52 -16.26
C LEU A 134 1.88 -0.12 -16.71
N LYS A 135 2.79 0.66 -17.30
CA LYS A 135 2.51 2.02 -17.79
C LYS A 135 1.44 2.02 -18.90
N THR A 136 1.49 1.05 -19.81
CA THR A 136 0.51 0.89 -20.89
C THR A 136 -0.88 0.63 -20.30
N ILE A 137 -0.99 -0.35 -19.40
CA ILE A 137 -2.26 -0.69 -18.73
C ILE A 137 -2.84 0.51 -17.99
N ILE A 138 -2.00 1.27 -17.27
CA ILE A 138 -2.42 2.47 -16.55
C ILE A 138 -2.95 3.53 -17.51
N ASN A 139 -2.21 3.83 -18.57
CA ASN A 139 -2.58 4.87 -19.54
C ASN A 139 -3.92 4.56 -20.22
N GLU A 140 -4.14 3.31 -20.62
CA GLU A 140 -5.38 2.85 -21.26
C GLU A 140 -6.60 2.88 -20.31
N ASN A 141 -6.36 2.94 -19.00
CA ASN A 141 -7.42 2.90 -17.98
C ASN A 141 -7.44 4.14 -17.08
N LEU A 142 -6.82 5.25 -17.49
CA LEU A 142 -6.70 6.49 -16.70
C LEU A 142 -8.04 6.95 -16.09
N LEU A 143 -9.13 6.90 -16.86
CA LEU A 143 -10.46 7.33 -16.41
C LEU A 143 -11.07 6.43 -15.33
N LYS A 144 -10.60 5.17 -15.19
CA LYS A 144 -11.11 4.20 -14.22
C LYS A 144 -10.34 4.22 -12.89
N ILE A 145 -9.33 5.09 -12.77
CA ILE A 145 -8.48 5.16 -11.59
C ILE A 145 -9.09 6.14 -10.59
N GLU A 146 -10.11 5.70 -9.88
CA GLU A 146 -10.62 6.41 -8.71
C GLU A 146 -9.74 6.12 -7.48
N SER A 147 -9.28 7.21 -6.86
CA SER A 147 -8.93 7.38 -5.45
C SER A 147 -8.15 6.27 -4.71
N TYR A 148 -7.40 5.38 -5.40
CA TYR A 148 -6.55 4.28 -4.88
C TYR A 148 -7.08 2.83 -5.02
N ASN A 149 -8.28 2.57 -5.56
CA ASN A 149 -8.82 1.20 -5.57
C ASN A 149 -8.34 0.31 -6.74
N PHE A 150 -7.67 0.89 -7.75
CA PHE A 150 -7.02 0.20 -8.89
C PHE A 150 -7.77 -1.05 -9.38
N ASP A 151 -9.08 -0.93 -9.61
CA ASP A 151 -9.91 -2.05 -10.04
C ASP A 151 -9.81 -2.26 -11.55
N ILE A 152 -8.60 -2.64 -11.99
CA ILE A 152 -8.25 -2.87 -13.38
C ILE A 152 -7.78 -4.32 -13.48
N PRO A 153 -8.62 -5.26 -13.95
CA PRO A 153 -8.30 -6.69 -13.98
C PRO A 153 -6.95 -7.01 -14.65
N ALA A 154 -6.60 -6.30 -15.72
CA ALA A 154 -5.34 -6.48 -16.45
C ALA A 154 -4.07 -6.22 -15.60
N LEU A 155 -4.15 -5.39 -14.55
CA LEU A 155 -3.04 -5.19 -13.62
C LEU A 155 -2.73 -6.44 -12.78
N TRP A 156 -3.76 -7.23 -12.54
CA TRP A 156 -3.78 -8.33 -11.57
C TRP A 156 -3.85 -9.72 -12.23
N ASP A 157 -3.89 -9.77 -13.56
CA ASP A 157 -3.81 -11.02 -14.30
C ASP A 157 -2.45 -11.69 -14.06
N ILE A 158 -2.49 -12.90 -13.50
CA ILE A 158 -1.30 -13.70 -13.21
C ILE A 158 -0.60 -14.10 -14.51
N ASN A 159 -1.35 -14.32 -15.60
CA ASN A 159 -0.80 -14.68 -16.90
C ASN A 159 -0.03 -13.52 -17.53
N ASN A 160 -0.39 -12.28 -17.18
CA ASN A 160 0.37 -11.08 -17.51
C ASN A 160 1.63 -10.92 -16.64
N GLY A 161 1.97 -11.86 -15.76
CA GLY A 161 3.18 -11.84 -14.95
C GLY A 161 4.18 -12.93 -15.36
N LYS A 162 5.47 -12.61 -15.31
CA LYS A 162 6.57 -13.57 -15.51
C LYS A 162 7.68 -13.37 -14.48
N THR A 163 8.20 -14.46 -13.92
CA THR A 163 9.26 -14.41 -12.91
C THR A 163 10.66 -14.32 -13.53
N TYR A 164 11.46 -13.38 -13.03
CA TYR A 164 12.87 -13.19 -13.42
C TYR A 164 13.76 -13.01 -12.20
N CYS A 165 14.98 -13.54 -12.24
CA CYS A 165 16.01 -13.15 -11.28
C CYS A 165 16.52 -11.73 -11.57
N LEU A 166 17.15 -11.10 -10.58
CA LEU A 166 17.67 -9.74 -10.71
C LEU A 166 18.56 -9.55 -11.94
N THR A 167 19.45 -10.51 -12.20
CA THR A 167 20.38 -10.47 -13.34
C THR A 167 19.65 -10.51 -14.68
N CYS A 168 18.78 -11.50 -14.88
CA CYS A 168 18.02 -11.63 -16.13
C CYS A 168 17.07 -10.44 -16.33
N HIS A 169 16.43 -9.97 -15.25
CA HIS A 169 15.54 -8.82 -15.29
C HIS A 169 16.27 -7.56 -15.74
N ARG A 170 17.47 -7.29 -15.20
CA ARG A 170 18.23 -6.09 -15.57
C ARG A 170 18.86 -6.18 -16.95
N ILE A 171 19.32 -7.34 -17.40
CA ILE A 171 20.04 -7.41 -18.68
C ILE A 171 19.07 -7.56 -19.86
N ILE A 172 18.03 -8.39 -19.70
CA ILE A 172 17.12 -8.73 -20.81
C ILE A 172 15.91 -7.80 -20.83
N ILE A 173 15.28 -7.58 -19.67
CA ILE A 173 14.01 -6.87 -19.58
C ILE A 173 14.21 -5.35 -19.48
N HIS A 174 15.23 -4.91 -18.73
CA HIS A 174 15.58 -3.49 -18.57
C HIS A 174 17.05 -3.20 -18.88
N PRO A 175 17.51 -3.48 -20.11
CA PRO A 175 18.89 -3.24 -20.51
C PRO A 175 19.24 -1.77 -20.25
N GLN A 176 20.18 -1.53 -19.33
CA GLN A 176 20.64 -0.17 -19.00
C GLN A 176 21.56 0.43 -20.08
N ILE A 177 21.95 -0.37 -21.07
CA ILE A 177 22.68 0.09 -22.25
C ILE A 177 21.71 0.89 -23.13
N LYS A 178 21.71 2.21 -22.98
CA LYS A 178 20.90 3.14 -23.78
C LYS A 178 21.31 3.17 -25.25
N ASN A 179 22.56 2.80 -25.56
CA ASN A 179 23.11 2.81 -26.91
C ASN A 179 22.88 1.45 -27.60
N GLN A 180 21.98 1.44 -28.58
CA GLN A 180 21.56 0.25 -29.34
C GLN A 180 22.75 -0.44 -30.03
N SER A 181 23.73 0.34 -30.53
CA SER A 181 24.92 -0.15 -31.22
C SER A 181 25.85 -0.88 -30.26
N ILE A 182 26.11 -0.31 -29.09
CA ILE A 182 26.92 -0.94 -28.03
C ILE A 182 26.26 -2.22 -27.53
N LYS A 183 24.93 -2.23 -27.37
CA LYS A 183 24.18 -3.44 -27.00
C LYS A 183 24.35 -4.54 -28.05
N LYS A 184 24.29 -4.20 -29.33
CA LYS A 184 24.45 -5.14 -30.46
C LYS A 184 25.89 -5.70 -30.51
N ILE A 185 26.89 -4.85 -30.29
CA ILE A 185 28.31 -5.24 -30.21
C ILE A 185 28.54 -6.17 -29.01
N ALA A 186 28.04 -5.84 -27.82
CA ALA A 186 28.19 -6.68 -26.62
C ALA A 186 27.53 -8.05 -26.80
N ILE A 187 26.33 -8.10 -27.39
CA ILE A 187 25.66 -9.35 -27.76
C ILE A 187 26.52 -10.15 -28.74
N ASN A 188 26.99 -9.51 -29.82
CA ASN A 188 27.83 -10.16 -30.83
C ASN A 188 29.13 -10.71 -30.24
N LEU A 189 29.85 -9.93 -29.43
CA LEU A 189 31.07 -10.38 -28.74
C LEU A 189 30.82 -11.62 -27.88
N ILE A 190 29.71 -11.65 -27.14
CA ILE A 190 29.33 -12.83 -26.34
C ILE A 190 29.03 -14.06 -27.20
N LYS A 191 28.56 -13.91 -28.45
CA LYS A 191 28.35 -15.04 -29.38
C LYS A 191 29.67 -15.73 -29.73
N ILE A 192 30.70 -14.93 -30.03
CA ILE A 192 31.97 -15.39 -30.62
C ILE A 192 32.96 -15.90 -29.59
N ILE A 193 32.85 -15.49 -28.31
CA ILE A 193 33.78 -15.91 -27.27
C ILE A 193 33.63 -17.42 -27.01
N PRO A 194 34.66 -18.24 -27.26
CA PRO A 194 34.64 -19.67 -26.96
C PRO A 194 34.58 -19.93 -25.45
N GLU A 195 33.77 -20.90 -25.02
CA GLU A 195 33.52 -21.14 -23.59
C GLU A 195 34.77 -21.60 -22.81
N ASN A 196 35.73 -22.21 -23.52
CA ASN A 196 37.00 -22.70 -23.01
C ASN A 196 38.02 -21.59 -22.70
N ILE A 197 37.80 -20.35 -23.15
CA ILE A 197 38.73 -19.21 -22.95
C ILE A 197 38.22 -18.28 -21.84
N LEU A 198 37.03 -18.55 -21.28
CA LEU A 198 36.44 -17.76 -20.21
C LEU A 198 37.05 -18.11 -18.84
N PRO A 199 37.48 -17.10 -18.05
CA PRO A 199 37.80 -17.28 -16.65
C PRO A 199 36.64 -17.96 -15.90
N GLU A 200 36.96 -18.88 -14.99
CA GLU A 200 35.95 -19.70 -14.31
C GLU A 200 34.96 -18.85 -13.49
N GLU A 201 35.36 -17.67 -13.02
CA GLU A 201 34.46 -16.77 -12.29
C GLU A 201 33.32 -16.23 -13.15
N ILE A 202 33.52 -16.14 -14.48
CA ILE A 202 32.54 -15.57 -15.42
C ILE A 202 31.94 -16.60 -16.39
N LYS A 203 32.55 -17.77 -16.53
CA LYS A 203 32.13 -18.84 -17.45
C LYS A 203 30.68 -19.25 -17.25
N VAL A 204 30.26 -19.45 -16.00
CA VAL A 204 28.86 -19.77 -15.65
C VAL A 204 27.89 -18.67 -16.08
N GLN A 205 28.31 -17.39 -15.98
CA GLN A 205 27.46 -16.26 -16.33
C GLN A 205 27.29 -16.13 -17.85
N VAL A 206 28.38 -16.32 -18.60
CA VAL A 206 28.38 -16.25 -20.06
C VAL A 206 27.66 -17.45 -20.68
N ILE A 207 27.85 -18.67 -20.16
CA ILE A 207 27.09 -19.87 -20.58
C ILE A 207 25.59 -19.65 -20.35
N LYS A 208 25.20 -19.13 -19.17
CA LYS A 208 23.81 -18.76 -18.88
C LYS A 208 23.31 -17.69 -19.86
N PHE A 209 24.15 -16.72 -20.21
CA PHE A 209 23.79 -15.68 -21.16
C PHE A 209 23.55 -16.23 -22.57
N LYS A 210 24.45 -17.09 -23.06
CA LYS A 210 24.30 -17.78 -24.35
C LYS A 210 23.02 -18.62 -24.42
N LYS A 211 22.73 -19.40 -23.37
CA LYS A 211 21.45 -20.15 -23.27
C LYS A 211 20.23 -19.24 -23.34
N ILE A 212 20.27 -18.07 -22.69
CA ILE A 212 19.19 -17.08 -22.75
C ILE A 212 19.06 -16.50 -24.15
N MET A 213 20.17 -16.26 -24.84
CA MET A 213 20.18 -15.69 -26.20
C MET A 213 19.58 -16.65 -27.23
N VAL A 214 19.84 -17.96 -27.10
CA VAL A 214 19.20 -19.02 -27.90
C VAL A 214 17.70 -19.09 -27.63
N LEU A 215 17.28 -19.03 -26.36
CA LEU A 215 15.86 -19.04 -25.99
C LEU A 215 15.06 -17.80 -26.47
N LEU A 216 15.74 -16.77 -26.95
CA LEU A 216 15.14 -15.53 -27.45
C LEU A 216 15.28 -15.39 -28.97
N ASP A 217 15.75 -16.42 -29.67
CA ASP A 217 16.04 -16.42 -31.13
C ASP A 217 16.99 -15.29 -31.57
N ILE A 218 17.88 -14.85 -30.67
CA ILE A 218 18.85 -13.80 -30.98
C ILE A 218 20.18 -14.43 -31.49
N ILE A 219 20.45 -15.69 -31.16
CA ILE A 219 21.53 -16.55 -31.67
C ILE A 219 20.90 -17.88 -32.03
#